data_AF-A0A847J7X6-F1
#
_entry.id   AF-A0A847J7X6-F1
#
_cell.length_a   1.000
_cell.length_b   1.000
_cell.length_c   1.000
_cell.angle_alpha   90.00
_cell.angle_beta   90.00
_cell.angle_gamma   90.00
#
_symmetry.space_group_name_H-M   'P 1'
#
loop_
_entity.id
_entity.type
_entity.pdbx_description
1 polymer ?
#
loop_
_entity_poly.entity_id
_entity_poly.type
_entity_poly.pdbx_seq_one_letter_code
_entity_poly.pdbx_strand_id
1 'polypeptide(L)'
;MTPVPPFDRIPPFRPPYAPDDAALVADLLAETTLSPEARARVDATATRLIGKIRGETGGFGVEEFLREYALTTREGLALMVLAEALLRVPDAATADRLIEDKLAEAEFENHERVSDAWLVSASAWAMGLTARVFRPGETPTGILSGMVKRLGRPTIRTAARQAMRVMGHQFVLGQTIEAGLARAKSLEAKGWRHSYDMLGEGARTRADADAYLASYAMAIEKIGKAAGPGALPARPGISVKLSAIHPRYEAVNAEAVMRELVPDLLDLARKAKEYDLNFTVDAEEADRLELCLDVIAATLADPSLAGWSGFGLAIQAYQKRAVAEVDWIIGLAENLDRRMMVRLVKGAYWDTEIKRAQERGLDDFPLFTRKAATDLSYQACMRKLLAARPRIYPQFAGHNAVTMAEVCEIAGPKGAGDPGFEFQKLHGMGDALHRAVVEEDGWPCRIYAPCGGHRDLLAYLVRRLLENGANSSFVAKVGDASVPVEALLVTPEQELAGGTKPRHAHIPRPRDLFGTRLNSRGLEFGVAAEKEALMSALASHAADLYDAAPVIDGKGRPGTFRDLVAPADGETPVGRVSEATPELAGEAMARAAAGFPAWAATPAETRAAALERLADALEQNR
;
A
#
# COMPACT_ATOMS: atom_id res chain seq x y z
N MET A 1 20.64 25.41 14.52
CA MET A 1 20.23 24.84 13.22
C MET A 1 21.10 25.48 12.16
N THR A 2 22.03 24.71 11.61
CA THR A 2 22.83 25.13 10.45
C THR A 2 21.94 24.95 9.22
N PRO A 3 21.84 25.93 8.30
CA PRO A 3 21.05 25.75 7.08
C PRO A 3 21.59 24.55 6.29
N VAL A 4 20.69 23.66 5.89
CA VAL A 4 20.97 22.54 4.99
C VAL A 4 21.60 23.12 3.70
N PRO A 5 22.74 22.60 3.20
CA PRO A 5 23.33 23.10 1.96
C PRO A 5 22.36 22.96 0.79
N PRO A 6 22.41 23.84 -0.23
CA PRO A 6 21.44 23.84 -1.31
C PRO A 6 21.51 22.58 -2.18
N PHE A 7 20.32 22.07 -2.51
CA PHE A 7 19.98 20.85 -3.28
C PHE A 7 20.29 20.93 -4.79
N ASP A 8 21.34 21.63 -5.20
CA ASP A 8 21.43 22.22 -6.55
C ASP A 8 21.76 21.25 -7.72
N ARG A 9 21.51 19.94 -7.63
CA ARG A 9 21.81 19.02 -8.75
C ARG A 9 20.75 17.99 -9.14
N ILE A 10 19.71 17.76 -8.34
CA ILE A 10 18.63 16.85 -8.75
C ILE A 10 17.29 17.53 -8.55
N PRO A 11 16.49 17.71 -9.62
CA PRO A 11 15.15 18.23 -9.47
C PRO A 11 14.30 17.27 -8.62
N PRO A 12 13.32 17.79 -7.85
CA PRO A 12 12.37 16.96 -7.13
C PRO A 12 11.73 15.90 -8.04
N PHE A 13 11.43 14.73 -7.49
CA PHE A 13 10.81 13.65 -8.26
C PHE A 13 9.36 14.00 -8.60
N ARG A 14 9.07 14.31 -9.87
CA ARG A 14 7.75 14.75 -10.36
C ARG A 14 7.33 14.16 -11.72
N PRO A 15 7.45 12.84 -11.98
CA PRO A 15 6.94 12.26 -13.23
C PRO A 15 5.41 12.17 -13.22
N PRO A 16 4.76 11.96 -14.39
CA PRO A 16 3.31 11.80 -14.49
C PRO A 16 2.76 10.73 -13.51
N TYR A 17 1.67 11.06 -12.80
CA TYR A 17 1.10 10.22 -11.75
C TYR A 17 0.48 8.92 -12.26
N ALA A 18 -0.36 9.04 -13.30
CA ALA A 18 -1.15 7.94 -13.86
C ALA A 18 -1.06 7.89 -15.39
N PRO A 19 0.14 7.68 -15.97
CA PRO A 19 0.31 7.54 -17.42
C PRO A 19 -0.48 6.35 -18.00
N ASP A 20 -0.64 6.34 -19.32
CA ASP A 20 -1.41 5.30 -20.01
C ASP A 20 -0.75 3.92 -19.88
N ASP A 21 -1.54 2.90 -19.48
CA ASP A 21 -1.06 1.54 -19.30
C ASP A 21 -0.54 0.91 -20.61
N ALA A 22 -1.13 1.23 -21.76
CA ALA A 22 -0.75 0.57 -23.02
C ALA A 22 0.64 1.01 -23.48
N ALA A 23 0.91 2.33 -23.43
CA ALA A 23 2.23 2.88 -23.72
C ALA A 23 3.29 2.30 -22.76
N LEU A 24 3.04 2.32 -21.45
CA LEU A 24 3.97 1.79 -20.47
C LEU A 24 4.22 0.29 -20.63
N VAL A 25 3.19 -0.51 -20.87
CA VAL A 25 3.36 -1.96 -21.05
C VAL A 25 4.16 -2.25 -22.31
N ALA A 26 3.99 -1.48 -23.40
CA ALA A 26 4.78 -1.64 -24.60
C ALA A 26 6.28 -1.38 -24.34
N ASP A 27 6.60 -0.29 -23.64
CA ASP A 27 7.98 0.05 -23.26
C ASP A 27 8.59 -1.02 -22.35
N LEU A 28 7.85 -1.45 -21.32
CA LEU A 28 8.28 -2.49 -20.40
C LEU A 28 8.52 -3.83 -21.10
N LEU A 29 7.68 -4.22 -22.05
CA LEU A 29 7.88 -5.44 -22.84
C LEU A 29 9.20 -5.37 -23.62
N ALA A 30 9.46 -4.25 -24.30
CA ALA A 30 10.68 -4.05 -25.06
C ALA A 30 11.95 -4.12 -24.18
N GLU A 31 11.88 -3.62 -22.95
CA GLU A 31 13.00 -3.61 -22.00
C GLU A 31 13.26 -4.96 -21.30
N THR A 32 12.25 -5.84 -21.22
CA THR A 32 12.29 -7.01 -20.34
C THR A 32 12.38 -8.36 -21.05
N THR A 33 12.20 -8.40 -22.37
CA THR A 33 12.30 -9.63 -23.17
C THR A 33 13.61 -10.37 -22.91
N LEU A 34 13.49 -11.68 -22.66
CA LEU A 34 14.63 -12.60 -22.54
C LEU A 34 14.82 -13.37 -23.85
N SER A 35 16.06 -13.75 -24.17
CA SER A 35 16.31 -14.70 -25.26
C SER A 35 15.66 -16.05 -24.92
N PRO A 36 15.30 -16.86 -25.93
CA PRO A 36 14.74 -18.20 -25.70
C PRO A 36 15.61 -19.08 -24.79
N GLU A 37 16.94 -18.98 -24.90
CA GLU A 37 17.89 -19.75 -24.09
C GLU A 37 17.91 -19.26 -22.63
N ALA A 38 17.87 -17.95 -22.42
CA ALA A 38 17.76 -17.36 -21.09
C ALA A 38 16.43 -17.74 -20.43
N ARG A 39 15.32 -17.69 -21.19
CA ARG A 39 14.01 -18.14 -20.72
C ARG A 39 14.02 -19.61 -20.32
N ALA A 40 14.62 -20.49 -21.12
CA ALA A 40 14.72 -21.91 -20.78
C ALA A 40 15.50 -22.17 -19.46
N ARG A 41 16.56 -21.39 -19.18
CA ARG A 41 17.30 -21.47 -17.91
C ARG A 41 16.49 -20.96 -16.72
N VAL A 42 15.75 -19.86 -16.91
CA VAL A 42 14.81 -19.33 -15.92
C VAL A 42 13.75 -20.38 -15.60
N ASP A 43 13.12 -20.97 -16.61
CA ASP A 43 12.05 -21.96 -16.43
C ASP A 43 12.55 -23.23 -15.74
N ALA A 44 13.75 -23.70 -16.09
CA ALA A 44 14.39 -24.83 -15.40
C ALA A 44 14.65 -24.53 -13.92
N THR A 45 15.18 -23.34 -13.62
CA THR A 45 15.45 -22.91 -12.24
C THR A 45 14.15 -22.74 -11.45
N ALA A 46 13.15 -22.07 -12.03
CA ALA A 46 11.85 -21.86 -11.42
C ALA A 46 11.13 -23.19 -11.17
N THR A 47 11.19 -24.13 -12.11
CA THR A 47 10.62 -25.49 -11.95
C THR A 47 11.26 -26.22 -10.79
N ARG A 48 12.59 -26.19 -10.66
CA ARG A 48 13.31 -26.78 -9.52
C ARG A 48 12.84 -26.16 -8.20
N LEU A 49 12.78 -24.83 -8.13
CA LEU A 49 12.35 -24.10 -6.93
C LEU A 49 10.88 -24.39 -6.58
N ILE A 50 9.99 -24.46 -7.56
CA ILE A 50 8.58 -24.87 -7.37
C ILE A 50 8.50 -26.31 -6.84
N GLY A 51 9.31 -27.21 -7.39
CA GLY A 51 9.42 -28.59 -6.91
C GLY A 51 9.84 -28.66 -5.44
N LYS A 52 10.78 -27.80 -5.00
CA LYS A 52 11.16 -27.69 -3.58
C LYS A 52 10.02 -27.21 -2.70
N ILE A 53 9.31 -26.16 -3.13
CA ILE A 53 8.13 -25.64 -2.41
C ILE A 53 7.08 -26.73 -2.24
N ARG A 54 6.77 -27.49 -3.29
CA ARG A 54 5.76 -28.57 -3.26
C ARG A 54 6.22 -29.84 -2.55
N GLY A 55 7.53 -30.11 -2.55
CA GLY A 55 8.13 -31.26 -1.89
C GLY A 55 8.24 -31.11 -0.38
N GLU A 56 8.20 -29.89 0.14
CA GLU A 56 8.21 -29.63 1.58
C GLU A 56 6.79 -29.75 2.16
N THR A 57 6.25 -30.98 2.15
CA THR A 57 5.00 -31.32 2.84
C THR A 57 5.30 -31.66 4.30
N GLY A 58 5.41 -30.63 5.14
CA GLY A 58 5.72 -30.81 6.56
C GLY A 58 5.64 -29.57 7.43
N GLY A 59 4.41 -29.12 7.71
CA GLY A 59 3.97 -28.43 8.94
C GLY A 59 4.48 -27.01 9.23
N PHE A 60 3.57 -26.07 9.49
CA PHE A 60 3.39 -25.50 10.85
C PHE A 60 2.23 -24.50 10.90
N GLY A 61 1.53 -24.51 12.03
CA GLY A 61 0.60 -23.46 12.44
C GLY A 61 -0.86 -23.81 12.18
N VAL A 62 -1.37 -23.46 11.00
CA VAL A 62 -2.82 -23.52 10.72
C VAL A 62 -3.30 -24.97 10.52
N GLU A 63 -2.61 -25.80 9.74
CA GLU A 63 -3.06 -27.19 9.50
C GLU A 63 -2.99 -28.08 10.75
N GLU A 64 -1.98 -27.88 11.60
CA GLU A 64 -1.85 -28.57 12.88
C GLU A 64 -2.94 -28.08 13.87
N PHE A 65 -3.22 -26.79 13.88
CA PHE A 65 -4.32 -26.19 14.63
C PHE A 65 -5.71 -26.70 14.17
N LEU A 66 -5.94 -26.81 12.86
CA LEU A 66 -7.18 -27.39 12.31
C LEU A 66 -7.31 -28.86 12.73
N ARG A 67 -6.20 -29.59 12.81
CA ARG A 67 -6.19 -31.00 13.23
C ARG A 67 -6.43 -31.16 14.75
N GLU A 68 -5.85 -30.29 15.57
CA GLU A 68 -6.01 -30.29 17.04
C GLU A 68 -7.47 -30.12 17.47
N TYR A 69 -8.21 -29.26 16.79
CA TYR A 69 -9.63 -28.98 17.09
C TYR A 69 -10.62 -29.73 16.17
N ALA A 70 -10.13 -30.68 15.35
CA ALA A 70 -10.92 -31.38 14.34
C ALA A 70 -11.83 -30.43 13.54
N LEU A 71 -11.24 -29.32 13.09
CA LEU A 71 -11.91 -28.30 12.30
C LEU A 71 -11.73 -28.62 10.82
N THR A 72 -12.83 -28.52 10.09
CA THR A 72 -12.74 -28.44 8.63
C THR A 72 -12.07 -27.12 8.21
N THR A 73 -11.53 -27.06 7.00
CA THR A 73 -10.96 -25.82 6.43
C THR A 73 -11.93 -24.63 6.51
N ARG A 74 -13.25 -24.90 6.35
CA ARG A 74 -14.33 -23.91 6.50
C ARG A 74 -14.46 -23.36 7.91
N GLU A 75 -14.50 -24.25 8.89
CA GLU A 75 -14.58 -23.91 10.31
C GLU A 75 -13.33 -23.17 10.79
N GLY A 76 -12.17 -23.58 10.29
CA GLY A 76 -10.90 -22.88 10.45
C GLY A 76 -10.96 -21.41 10.06
N LEU A 77 -11.44 -21.14 8.85
CA LEU A 77 -11.53 -19.77 8.33
C LEU A 77 -12.51 -18.91 9.12
N ALA A 78 -13.69 -19.45 9.45
CA ALA A 78 -14.67 -18.74 10.25
C ALA A 78 -14.13 -18.38 11.65
N LEU A 79 -13.33 -19.27 12.23
CA LEU A 79 -12.64 -19.02 13.49
C LEU A 79 -11.54 -17.96 13.37
N MET A 80 -10.84 -17.87 12.23
CA MET A 80 -9.88 -16.78 11.98
C MET A 80 -10.57 -15.41 11.87
N VAL A 81 -11.76 -15.34 11.28
CA VAL A 81 -12.58 -14.11 11.24
C VAL A 81 -13.01 -13.71 12.65
N LEU A 82 -13.41 -14.66 13.50
CA LEU A 82 -13.71 -14.39 14.90
C LEU A 82 -12.46 -13.92 15.66
N ALA A 83 -11.31 -14.58 15.44
CA ALA A 83 -10.04 -14.18 16.01
C ALA A 83 -9.66 -12.74 15.62
N GLU A 84 -9.84 -12.35 14.36
CA GLU A 84 -9.60 -10.98 13.87
C GLU A 84 -10.48 -9.94 14.59
N ALA A 85 -11.79 -10.22 14.73
CA ALA A 85 -12.71 -9.32 15.43
C ALA A 85 -12.35 -9.17 16.92
N LEU A 86 -11.93 -10.26 17.57
CA LEU A 86 -11.51 -10.24 18.97
C LEU A 86 -10.25 -9.44 19.21
N LEU A 87 -9.35 -9.43 18.24
CA LEU A 87 -8.11 -8.69 18.35
C LEU A 87 -8.36 -7.16 18.36
N ARG A 88 -9.41 -6.67 17.69
CA ARG A 88 -9.75 -5.23 17.68
C ARG A 88 -10.25 -4.70 19.03
N VAL A 89 -10.42 -5.57 20.02
CA VAL A 89 -10.92 -5.22 21.35
C VAL A 89 -9.75 -5.16 22.34
N PRO A 90 -9.47 -4.00 22.95
CA PRO A 90 -8.25 -3.78 23.73
C PRO A 90 -8.24 -4.48 25.10
N ASP A 91 -9.40 -4.85 25.65
CA ASP A 91 -9.51 -5.47 26.97
C ASP A 91 -10.25 -6.82 26.92
N ALA A 92 -9.83 -7.74 27.80
CA ALA A 92 -10.32 -9.12 27.80
C ALA A 92 -11.81 -9.24 28.16
N ALA A 93 -12.36 -8.32 28.97
CA ALA A 93 -13.75 -8.35 29.38
C ALA A 93 -14.69 -7.90 28.24
N THR A 94 -14.29 -6.90 27.47
CA THR A 94 -15.03 -6.47 26.26
C THR A 94 -14.87 -7.47 25.13
N ALA A 95 -13.71 -8.13 25.01
CA ALA A 95 -13.54 -9.23 24.06
C ALA A 95 -14.47 -10.39 24.41
N ASP A 96 -14.59 -10.74 25.70
CA ASP A 96 -15.51 -11.77 26.17
C ASP A 96 -16.99 -11.39 25.91
N ARG A 97 -17.38 -10.13 26.16
CA ARG A 97 -18.72 -9.62 25.78
C ARG A 97 -18.96 -9.63 24.27
N LEU A 98 -17.95 -9.32 23.46
CA LEU A 98 -18.06 -9.37 22.00
C LEU A 98 -18.27 -10.80 21.50
N ILE A 99 -17.60 -11.79 22.10
CA ILE A 99 -17.90 -13.21 21.83
C ILE A 99 -19.34 -13.53 22.21
N GLU A 100 -19.79 -13.10 23.38
CA GLU A 100 -21.15 -13.35 23.86
C GLU A 100 -22.22 -12.73 22.94
N ASP A 101 -22.09 -11.44 22.61
CA ASP A 101 -23.02 -10.71 21.74
C ASP A 101 -23.04 -11.31 20.33
N LYS A 102 -21.88 -11.68 19.77
CA LYS A 102 -21.78 -12.22 18.40
C LYS A 102 -22.21 -13.67 18.29
N LEU A 103 -22.06 -14.46 19.36
CA LEU A 103 -22.63 -15.81 19.43
C LEU A 103 -24.14 -15.79 19.69
N ALA A 104 -24.65 -14.80 20.42
CA ALA A 104 -26.08 -14.59 20.62
C ALA A 104 -26.80 -14.20 19.31
N GLU A 105 -26.21 -13.34 18.49
CA GLU A 105 -26.70 -13.03 17.12
C GLU A 105 -26.81 -14.28 16.23
N ALA A 106 -25.98 -15.31 16.47
CA ALA A 106 -25.95 -16.55 15.68
C ALA A 106 -26.96 -17.61 16.14
N GLU A 107 -27.65 -17.40 17.26
CA GLU A 107 -28.74 -18.26 17.76
C GLU A 107 -30.13 -17.75 17.36
N PHE A 108 -30.28 -16.46 17.06
CA PHE A 108 -31.52 -15.89 16.55
C PHE A 108 -31.54 -15.93 15.02
N GLU A 109 -31.86 -17.10 14.46
CA GLU A 109 -32.41 -17.18 13.11
C GLU A 109 -33.79 -16.51 13.12
N ASN A 110 -33.83 -15.19 12.90
CA ASN A 110 -34.85 -14.49 12.12
C ASN A 110 -34.65 -12.98 12.12
N HIS A 111 -34.47 -12.43 10.91
CA HIS A 111 -34.76 -11.06 10.51
C HIS A 111 -34.18 -9.94 11.39
N GLU A 112 -32.93 -9.52 11.14
CA GLU A 112 -32.57 -8.09 11.05
C GLU A 112 -31.14 -7.87 10.52
N ARG A 113 -30.90 -6.64 10.03
CA ARG A 113 -29.76 -6.20 9.22
C ARG A 113 -28.40 -6.66 9.77
N VAL A 114 -27.70 -7.47 8.97
CA VAL A 114 -26.26 -7.72 9.12
C VAL A 114 -25.53 -6.38 9.02
N SER A 115 -24.78 -5.99 10.05
CA SER A 115 -23.95 -4.78 10.00
C SER A 115 -22.91 -4.88 8.87
N ASP A 116 -22.89 -3.90 7.96
CA ASP A 116 -22.04 -3.85 6.76
C ASP A 116 -20.53 -4.00 7.06
N ALA A 117 -20.09 -3.70 8.28
CA ALA A 117 -18.68 -3.80 8.70
C ALA A 117 -18.12 -5.23 8.74
N TRP A 118 -18.97 -6.26 8.90
CA TRP A 118 -18.53 -7.65 9.05
C TRP A 118 -18.47 -8.41 7.71
N LEU A 119 -19.35 -8.09 6.76
CA LEU A 119 -19.28 -8.61 5.39
C LEU A 119 -17.98 -8.19 4.70
N VAL A 120 -17.42 -7.04 5.06
CA VAL A 120 -16.15 -6.51 4.51
C VAL A 120 -14.91 -7.22 5.07
N SER A 121 -14.89 -7.64 6.35
CA SER A 121 -13.76 -8.39 6.92
C SER A 121 -13.83 -9.89 6.61
N ALA A 122 -15.04 -10.46 6.54
CA ALA A 122 -15.26 -11.82 6.06
C ALA A 122 -14.88 -11.98 4.57
N SER A 123 -15.13 -10.96 3.74
CA SER A 123 -14.79 -10.97 2.32
C SER A 123 -13.28 -10.89 2.07
N ALA A 124 -12.48 -10.22 2.92
CA ALA A 124 -11.02 -10.26 2.85
C ALA A 124 -10.44 -11.70 2.92
N TRP A 125 -11.00 -12.55 3.78
CA TRP A 125 -10.60 -13.95 3.90
C TRP A 125 -11.28 -14.88 2.87
N ALA A 126 -12.54 -14.61 2.53
CA ALA A 126 -13.29 -15.34 1.50
C ALA A 126 -12.67 -15.16 0.10
N MET A 127 -12.16 -13.96 -0.22
CA MET A 127 -11.58 -13.64 -1.52
C MET A 127 -10.15 -14.16 -1.67
N GLY A 128 -9.47 -14.42 -0.56
CA GLY A 128 -8.03 -14.61 -0.57
C GLY A 128 -7.50 -16.04 -0.62
N LEU A 129 -8.22 -16.95 0.03
CA LEU A 129 -7.90 -18.38 0.09
C LEU A 129 -9.09 -19.28 -0.23
N THR A 130 -10.31 -18.73 -0.35
CA THR A 130 -11.52 -19.54 -0.14
C THR A 130 -12.74 -19.20 -1.02
N ALA A 131 -12.54 -18.61 -2.21
CA ALA A 131 -13.66 -18.41 -3.15
C ALA A 131 -14.28 -19.74 -3.65
N ARG A 132 -13.62 -20.89 -3.40
CA ARG A 132 -14.12 -22.25 -3.70
C ARG A 132 -14.56 -23.06 -2.48
N VAL A 133 -14.41 -22.54 -1.26
CA VAL A 133 -14.56 -23.34 -0.03
C VAL A 133 -15.93 -23.13 0.63
N PHE A 134 -16.56 -21.95 0.48
CA PHE A 134 -17.93 -21.71 0.92
C PHE A 134 -18.94 -22.04 -0.17
N ARG A 135 -20.06 -22.68 0.20
CA ARG A 135 -21.18 -22.89 -0.72
C ARG A 135 -21.95 -21.57 -0.91
N PRO A 136 -22.59 -21.33 -2.07
CA PRO A 136 -23.45 -20.17 -2.25
C PRO A 136 -24.51 -20.11 -1.14
N GLY A 137 -24.53 -19.01 -0.37
CA GLY A 137 -25.44 -18.81 0.77
C GLY A 137 -24.90 -19.18 2.15
N GLU A 138 -23.70 -19.78 2.28
CA GLU A 138 -23.04 -20.00 3.58
C GLU A 138 -22.38 -18.71 4.10
N THR A 139 -22.71 -18.30 5.32
CA THR A 139 -22.02 -17.19 6.02
C THR A 139 -21.07 -17.74 7.10
N PRO A 140 -19.96 -17.05 7.41
CA PRO A 140 -19.08 -17.46 8.51
C PRO A 140 -19.79 -17.53 9.87
N THR A 141 -20.89 -16.79 10.06
CA THR A 141 -21.75 -16.81 11.26
C THR A 141 -22.54 -18.11 11.35
N GLY A 142 -23.10 -18.60 10.24
CA GLY A 142 -23.79 -19.90 10.21
C GLY A 142 -22.84 -21.06 10.52
N ILE A 143 -21.59 -20.98 10.05
CA ILE A 143 -20.55 -21.99 10.31
C ILE A 143 -20.10 -21.94 11.78
N LEU A 144 -19.87 -20.74 12.33
CA LEU A 144 -19.56 -20.56 13.76
C LEU A 144 -20.70 -21.07 14.66
N SER A 145 -21.97 -20.83 14.29
CA SER A 145 -23.14 -21.36 15.02
C SER A 145 -23.14 -22.90 15.02
N GLY A 146 -22.86 -23.53 13.87
CA GLY A 146 -22.68 -24.98 13.78
C GLY A 146 -21.53 -25.52 14.63
N MET A 147 -20.40 -24.80 14.65
CA MET A 147 -19.24 -25.13 15.50
C MET A 147 -19.57 -25.00 16.99
N VAL A 148 -20.31 -23.97 17.40
CA VAL A 148 -20.76 -23.79 18.79
C VAL A 148 -21.68 -24.93 19.22
N LYS A 149 -22.63 -25.33 18.37
CA LYS A 149 -23.52 -26.48 18.63
C LYS A 149 -22.75 -27.79 18.77
N ARG A 150 -21.64 -27.96 18.04
CA ARG A 150 -20.82 -29.17 18.03
C ARG A 150 -19.76 -29.24 19.15
N LEU A 151 -19.07 -28.13 19.40
CA LEU A 151 -17.87 -28.08 20.25
C LEU A 151 -18.10 -27.33 21.57
N GLY A 152 -19.19 -26.58 21.69
CA GLY A 152 -19.48 -25.73 22.84
C GLY A 152 -18.72 -24.40 22.82
N ARG A 153 -19.36 -23.35 23.36
CA ARG A 153 -18.81 -21.97 23.39
C ARG A 153 -17.42 -21.85 24.02
N PRO A 154 -17.10 -22.52 25.16
CA PRO A 154 -15.78 -22.42 25.79
C PRO A 154 -14.64 -22.96 24.91
N THR A 155 -14.91 -23.99 24.11
CA THR A 155 -13.94 -24.60 23.20
C THR A 155 -13.66 -23.68 22.02
N ILE A 156 -14.68 -23.04 21.44
CA ILE A 156 -14.52 -22.05 20.36
C ILE A 156 -13.72 -20.84 20.84
N ARG A 157 -13.97 -20.37 22.07
CA ARG A 157 -13.16 -19.30 22.69
C ARG A 157 -11.69 -19.69 22.80
N THR A 158 -11.43 -20.89 23.29
CA THR A 158 -10.07 -21.39 23.47
C THR A 158 -9.38 -21.55 22.12
N ALA A 159 -10.08 -22.10 21.13
CA ALA A 159 -9.59 -22.25 19.76
C ALA A 159 -9.32 -20.89 19.10
N ALA A 160 -10.19 -19.88 19.25
CA ALA A 160 -9.96 -18.54 18.72
C ALA A 160 -8.74 -17.87 19.38
N ARG A 161 -8.58 -17.98 20.71
CA ARG A 161 -7.39 -17.46 21.41
C ARG A 161 -6.11 -18.18 21.00
N GLN A 162 -6.18 -19.48 20.80
CA GLN A 162 -5.06 -20.29 20.33
C GLN A 162 -4.70 -19.95 18.87
N ALA A 163 -5.70 -19.74 18.00
CA ALA A 163 -5.51 -19.24 16.64
C ALA A 163 -4.77 -17.89 16.60
N MET A 164 -5.18 -16.94 17.44
CA MET A 164 -4.49 -15.64 17.57
C MET A 164 -3.04 -15.83 17.97
N ARG A 165 -2.76 -16.74 18.92
CA ARG A 165 -1.41 -17.02 19.38
C ARG A 165 -0.55 -17.67 18.30
N VAL A 166 -1.09 -18.67 17.60
CA VAL A 166 -0.41 -19.36 16.49
C VAL A 166 -0.11 -18.38 15.35
N MET A 167 -1.08 -17.54 14.95
CA MET A 167 -0.87 -16.51 13.93
C MET A 167 0.14 -15.46 14.38
N GLY A 168 0.07 -14.99 15.64
CA GLY A 168 1.03 -14.04 16.18
C GLY A 168 2.47 -14.59 16.19
N HIS A 169 2.65 -15.87 16.52
CA HIS A 169 3.96 -16.52 16.46
C HIS A 169 4.47 -16.75 15.03
N GLN A 170 3.57 -16.97 14.06
CA GLN A 170 3.95 -17.20 12.66
C GLN A 170 4.36 -15.90 11.95
N PHE A 171 3.66 -14.79 12.22
CA PHE A 171 3.85 -13.53 11.50
C PHE A 171 4.69 -12.49 12.27
N VAL A 172 4.92 -12.68 13.57
CA VAL A 172 5.77 -11.82 14.39
C VAL A 172 6.95 -12.60 14.92
N LEU A 173 8.16 -12.15 14.58
CA LEU A 173 9.37 -12.77 15.06
C LEU A 173 9.47 -12.63 16.58
N GLY A 174 9.05 -11.51 17.18
CA GLY A 174 8.98 -11.35 18.63
C GLY A 174 8.09 -10.20 19.08
N GLN A 175 7.50 -10.29 20.27
CA GLN A 175 6.69 -9.20 20.83
C GLN A 175 7.52 -7.97 21.21
N THR A 176 8.83 -8.16 21.40
CA THR A 176 9.83 -7.10 21.60
C THR A 176 11.02 -7.34 20.67
N ILE A 177 11.83 -6.31 20.48
CA ILE A 177 13.04 -6.43 19.67
C ILE A 177 14.04 -7.44 20.27
N GLU A 178 14.17 -7.53 21.60
CA GLU A 178 15.03 -8.52 22.25
C GLU A 178 14.57 -9.95 21.97
N ALA A 179 13.27 -10.22 22.01
CA ALA A 179 12.72 -11.52 21.66
C ALA A 179 12.97 -11.84 20.18
N GLY A 180 12.82 -10.84 19.30
CA GLY A 180 13.15 -10.97 17.88
C GLY A 180 14.62 -11.31 17.64
N LEU A 181 15.54 -10.58 18.27
CA LEU A 181 16.98 -10.81 18.22
C LEU A 181 17.37 -12.20 18.75
N ALA A 182 16.76 -12.65 19.85
CA ALA A 182 17.04 -13.97 20.41
C ALA A 182 16.67 -15.11 19.44
N ARG A 183 15.53 -14.98 18.74
CA ARG A 183 15.08 -15.98 17.76
C ARG A 183 15.86 -15.92 16.44
N ALA A 184 16.32 -14.73 16.04
CA ALA A 184 17.11 -14.53 14.82
C ALA A 184 18.44 -15.30 14.80
N LYS A 185 19.10 -15.45 15.96
CA LYS A 185 20.45 -16.06 16.08
C LYS A 185 20.59 -17.43 15.42
N SER A 186 19.56 -18.28 15.50
CA SER A 186 19.62 -19.64 14.93
C SER A 186 19.59 -19.64 13.40
N LEU A 187 18.92 -18.66 12.79
CA LEU A 187 18.88 -18.46 11.35
C LEU A 187 20.12 -17.71 10.86
N GLU A 188 20.64 -16.75 11.64
CA GLU A 188 21.89 -16.06 11.30
C GLU A 188 23.07 -17.01 11.21
N ALA A 189 23.13 -18.02 12.09
CA ALA A 189 24.13 -19.09 12.01
C ALA A 189 24.06 -19.92 10.71
N LYS A 190 22.93 -19.87 9.99
CA LYS A 190 22.71 -20.53 8.69
C LYS A 190 22.89 -19.57 7.49
N GLY A 191 23.37 -18.35 7.73
CA GLY A 191 23.64 -17.35 6.69
C GLY A 191 22.48 -16.39 6.39
N TRP A 192 21.38 -16.46 7.15
CA TRP A 192 20.27 -15.51 7.01
C TRP A 192 20.62 -14.15 7.63
N ARG A 193 20.11 -13.08 7.02
CA ARG A 193 20.20 -11.71 7.56
C ARG A 193 18.81 -11.28 8.05
N HIS A 194 18.70 -10.25 8.90
CA HIS A 194 17.41 -9.73 9.37
C HIS A 194 17.24 -8.24 9.08
N SER A 195 16.01 -7.82 8.80
CA SER A 195 15.54 -6.42 8.87
C SER A 195 14.35 -6.37 9.82
N TYR A 196 14.43 -5.63 10.92
CA TYR A 196 13.35 -5.59 11.91
C TYR A 196 12.31 -4.53 11.53
N ASP A 197 11.04 -4.91 11.53
CA ASP A 197 9.91 -4.00 11.33
C ASP A 197 9.19 -3.78 12.64
N MET A 198 9.26 -2.56 13.19
CA MET A 198 8.71 -2.23 14.50
C MET A 198 7.18 -2.01 14.51
N LEU A 199 6.46 -2.49 13.49
CA LEU A 199 4.99 -2.51 13.35
C LEU A 199 4.24 -1.16 13.46
N GLY A 200 4.91 -0.08 13.82
CA GLY A 200 4.33 1.26 13.89
C GLY A 200 4.02 1.84 12.51
N GLU A 201 2.81 2.37 12.36
CA GLU A 201 2.36 3.09 11.16
C GLU A 201 1.24 4.09 11.51
N GLY A 202 1.12 5.16 10.72
CA GLY A 202 -0.02 6.07 10.76
C GLY A 202 -0.29 6.71 12.12
N ALA A 203 0.73 7.36 12.71
CA ALA A 203 0.58 8.13 13.94
C ALA A 203 -0.64 9.07 13.83
N ARG A 204 -1.50 9.06 14.85
CA ARG A 204 -2.71 9.89 14.87
C ARG A 204 -2.53 11.15 15.70
N THR A 205 -1.58 11.12 16.63
CA THR A 205 -1.22 12.22 17.50
C THR A 205 0.29 12.44 17.52
N ARG A 206 0.73 13.61 17.99
CA ARG A 206 2.15 13.87 18.25
C ARG A 206 2.72 12.85 19.26
N ALA A 207 1.96 12.50 20.29
CA ALA A 207 2.37 11.50 21.26
C ALA A 207 2.59 10.11 20.65
N ASP A 208 1.77 9.70 19.66
CA ASP A 208 2.01 8.46 18.91
C ASP A 208 3.34 8.53 18.14
N ALA A 209 3.57 9.64 17.43
CA ALA A 209 4.79 9.86 16.66
C ALA A 209 6.05 9.81 17.55
N ASP A 210 6.01 10.49 18.69
CA ASP A 210 7.12 10.51 19.65
C ASP A 210 7.37 9.11 20.25
N ALA A 211 6.31 8.35 20.52
CA ALA A 211 6.41 6.98 21.02
C ALA A 211 7.01 6.02 19.97
N TYR A 212 6.60 6.13 18.71
CA TYR A 212 7.19 5.34 17.62
C TYR A 212 8.64 5.74 17.36
N LEU A 213 8.97 7.03 17.38
CA LEU A 213 10.34 7.53 17.25
C LEU A 213 11.25 6.95 18.34
N ALA A 214 10.80 6.96 19.60
CA ALA A 214 11.51 6.35 20.72
C ALA A 214 11.66 4.83 20.56
N SER A 215 10.61 4.14 20.06
CA SER A 215 10.65 2.70 19.77
C SER A 215 11.69 2.35 18.70
N TYR A 216 11.75 3.12 17.60
CA TYR A 216 12.76 2.96 16.57
C TYR A 216 14.17 3.21 17.10
N ALA A 217 14.38 4.29 17.86
CA ALA A 217 15.69 4.62 18.44
C ALA A 217 16.20 3.51 19.37
N MET A 218 15.32 2.99 20.24
CA MET A 218 15.62 1.84 21.10
C MET A 218 15.93 0.58 20.27
N ALA A 219 15.12 0.28 19.26
CA ALA A 219 15.34 -0.89 18.41
C ALA A 219 16.71 -0.81 17.70
N ILE A 220 17.07 0.35 17.13
CA ILE A 220 18.37 0.59 16.50
C ILE A 220 19.52 0.29 17.48
N GLU A 221 19.43 0.78 18.71
CA GLU A 221 20.47 0.55 19.72
C GLU A 221 20.61 -0.95 20.06
N LYS A 222 19.48 -1.66 20.22
CA LYS A 222 19.46 -3.09 20.55
C LYS A 222 20.00 -3.94 19.41
N ILE A 223 19.57 -3.65 18.18
CA ILE A 223 20.05 -4.31 16.96
C ILE A 223 21.55 -4.05 16.81
N GLY A 224 21.98 -2.80 16.97
CA GLY A 224 23.38 -2.40 16.87
C GLY A 224 24.30 -3.13 17.83
N LYS A 225 23.89 -3.27 19.10
CA LYS A 225 24.62 -4.05 20.11
C LYS A 225 24.68 -5.55 19.80
N ALA A 226 23.73 -6.07 19.04
CA ALA A 226 23.63 -7.49 18.67
C ALA A 226 24.20 -7.81 17.28
N ALA A 227 24.53 -6.81 16.46
CA ALA A 227 24.88 -6.95 15.04
C ALA A 227 26.21 -7.67 14.74
N GLY A 228 27.03 -7.94 15.76
CA GLY A 228 28.32 -8.62 15.61
C GLY A 228 29.38 -7.80 14.87
N PRO A 229 30.54 -8.42 14.51
CA PRO A 229 31.70 -7.71 13.97
C PRO A 229 31.72 -7.58 12.42
N GLY A 230 30.71 -8.09 11.70
CA GLY A 230 30.67 -8.04 10.22
C GLY A 230 30.44 -6.62 9.68
N ALA A 231 30.69 -6.40 8.39
CA ALA A 231 30.35 -5.14 7.69
C ALA A 231 29.05 -5.28 6.89
N LEU A 232 28.43 -4.16 6.51
CA LEU A 232 27.39 -4.20 5.49
C LEU A 232 27.91 -4.88 4.21
N PRO A 233 27.07 -5.67 3.53
CA PRO A 233 25.62 -5.85 3.74
C PRO A 233 25.25 -6.97 4.74
N ALA A 234 26.22 -7.64 5.38
CA ALA A 234 25.95 -8.78 6.28
C ALA A 234 25.33 -8.39 7.64
N ARG A 235 25.35 -7.10 8.00
CA ARG A 235 24.77 -6.58 9.24
C ARG A 235 23.24 -6.58 9.20
N PRO A 236 22.54 -6.73 10.34
CA PRO A 236 21.09 -6.59 10.40
C PRO A 236 20.65 -5.16 10.05
N GLY A 237 19.35 -5.01 9.85
CA GLY A 237 18.75 -3.72 9.55
C GLY A 237 17.45 -3.45 10.29
N ILE A 238 16.91 -2.26 10.05
CA ILE A 238 15.61 -1.82 10.54
C ILE A 238 14.82 -1.20 9.39
N SER A 239 13.50 -1.42 9.39
CA SER A 239 12.56 -0.79 8.49
C SER A 239 11.73 0.24 9.24
N VAL A 240 11.63 1.46 8.71
CA VAL A 240 10.93 2.60 9.31
C VAL A 240 9.85 3.11 8.36
N LYS A 241 8.68 3.47 8.89
CA LYS A 241 7.59 4.11 8.12
C LYS A 241 7.51 5.58 8.49
N LEU A 242 7.46 6.47 7.50
CA LEU A 242 7.42 7.91 7.74
C LEU A 242 6.11 8.34 8.40
N SER A 243 4.99 7.70 8.04
CA SER A 243 3.71 7.93 8.70
C SER A 243 3.69 7.59 10.19
N ALA A 244 4.62 6.75 10.68
CA ALA A 244 4.71 6.40 12.09
C ALA A 244 5.34 7.52 12.92
N ILE A 245 6.16 8.38 12.33
CA ILE A 245 6.93 9.41 13.05
C ILE A 245 6.48 10.84 12.71
N HIS A 246 5.36 11.00 12.01
CA HIS A 246 4.72 12.31 11.86
C HIS A 246 3.19 12.18 11.74
N PRO A 247 2.40 12.84 12.60
CA PRO A 247 0.95 12.62 12.67
C PRO A 247 0.19 13.14 11.44
N ARG A 248 0.79 14.06 10.69
CA ARG A 248 0.23 14.68 9.48
C ARG A 248 1.15 14.49 8.28
N TYR A 249 1.64 13.26 8.08
CA TYR A 249 2.45 12.91 6.92
C TYR A 249 1.59 12.85 5.65
N GLU A 250 1.38 14.02 5.03
CA GLU A 250 0.54 14.23 3.85
C GLU A 250 1.00 15.48 3.06
N ALA A 251 0.82 15.48 1.75
CA ALA A 251 1.32 16.53 0.85
C ALA A 251 0.72 17.93 1.11
N VAL A 252 -0.49 18.01 1.66
CA VAL A 252 -1.08 19.29 2.09
C VAL A 252 -0.35 19.92 3.27
N ASN A 253 0.39 19.12 4.05
CA ASN A 253 1.21 19.54 5.18
C ASN A 253 2.72 19.43 4.91
N ALA A 254 3.13 19.45 3.64
CA ALA A 254 4.52 19.24 3.22
C ALA A 254 5.54 20.14 3.94
N GLU A 255 5.25 21.42 4.15
CA GLU A 255 6.17 22.33 4.85
C GLU A 255 6.44 21.89 6.29
N ALA A 256 5.40 21.53 7.04
CA ALA A 256 5.53 21.02 8.39
C ALA A 256 6.27 19.68 8.42
N VAL A 257 5.96 18.78 7.47
CA VAL A 257 6.68 17.51 7.30
C VAL A 257 8.17 17.75 7.07
N MET A 258 8.55 18.61 6.12
CA MET A 258 9.96 18.89 5.84
C MET A 258 10.68 19.50 7.04
N ARG A 259 10.00 20.35 7.83
CA ARG A 259 10.57 20.98 9.02
C ARG A 259 10.72 20.03 10.22
N GLU A 260 9.76 19.12 10.40
CA GLU A 260 9.62 18.32 11.62
C GLU A 260 10.08 16.87 11.42
N LEU A 261 9.69 16.21 10.31
CA LEU A 261 10.01 14.80 10.04
C LEU A 261 11.46 14.58 9.59
N VAL A 262 12.04 15.50 8.81
CA VAL A 262 13.43 15.35 8.31
C VAL A 262 14.44 15.28 9.45
N PRO A 263 14.40 16.17 10.48
CA PRO A 263 15.27 16.03 11.65
C PRO A 263 15.09 14.70 12.38
N ASP A 264 13.85 14.25 12.61
CA ASP A 264 13.55 13.00 13.30
C ASP A 264 14.12 11.78 12.55
N LEU A 265 13.93 11.76 11.22
CA LEU A 265 14.47 10.70 10.37
C LEU A 265 16.00 10.71 10.34
N LEU A 266 16.60 11.89 10.26
CA LEU A 266 18.05 12.07 10.27
C LEU A 266 18.69 11.58 11.57
N ASP A 267 18.05 11.83 12.72
CA ASP A 267 18.55 11.36 14.01
C ASP A 267 18.49 9.84 14.13
N LEU A 268 17.44 9.19 13.61
CA LEU A 268 17.39 7.73 13.49
C LEU A 268 18.48 7.21 12.54
N ALA A 269 18.68 7.85 11.39
CA ALA A 269 19.69 7.46 10.41
C ALA A 269 21.12 7.60 10.96
N ARG A 270 21.42 8.65 11.74
CA ARG A 270 22.70 8.83 12.45
C ARG A 270 22.95 7.70 13.45
N LYS A 271 21.94 7.35 14.25
CA LYS A 271 22.03 6.21 15.18
C LYS A 271 22.26 4.89 14.43
N ALA A 272 21.57 4.66 13.32
CA ALA A 272 21.79 3.47 12.51
C ALA A 272 23.20 3.42 11.90
N LYS A 273 23.72 4.58 11.46
CA LYS A 273 25.10 4.73 10.99
C LYS A 273 26.14 4.42 12.06
N GLU A 274 25.95 4.86 13.31
CA GLU A 274 26.89 4.58 14.42
C GLU A 274 27.13 3.08 14.61
N TYR A 275 26.11 2.26 14.30
CA TYR A 275 26.17 0.80 14.35
C TYR A 275 26.34 0.14 12.98
N ASP A 276 26.60 0.89 11.91
CA ASP A 276 26.69 0.43 10.52
C ASP A 276 25.51 -0.49 10.12
N LEU A 277 24.28 -0.14 10.48
CA LEU A 277 23.10 -0.96 10.18
C LEU A 277 22.54 -0.67 8.78
N ASN A 278 21.77 -1.62 8.23
CA ASN A 278 20.87 -1.32 7.12
C ASN A 278 19.65 -0.56 7.65
N PHE A 279 19.30 0.57 7.05
CA PHE A 279 18.19 1.43 7.45
C PHE A 279 17.31 1.68 6.23
N THR A 280 16.13 1.07 6.20
CA THR A 280 15.24 1.16 5.05
C THR A 280 13.99 1.96 5.40
N VAL A 281 13.74 3.05 4.67
CA VAL A 281 12.44 3.72 4.68
C VAL A 281 11.45 2.91 3.84
N ASP A 282 10.38 2.42 4.45
CA ASP A 282 9.33 1.68 3.75
C ASP A 282 8.49 2.61 2.87
N ALA A 283 8.07 2.11 1.70
CA ALA A 283 7.13 2.80 0.83
C ALA A 283 5.68 2.55 1.26
N GLU A 284 4.88 3.61 1.26
CA GLU A 284 3.49 3.63 1.73
C GLU A 284 2.53 3.86 0.55
N GLU A 285 1.49 4.69 0.70
CA GLU A 285 0.53 4.99 -0.37
C GLU A 285 1.09 5.88 -1.48
N ALA A 286 0.48 5.81 -2.68
CA ALA A 286 1.00 6.47 -3.89
C ALA A 286 0.99 8.00 -3.81
N ASP A 287 0.04 8.58 -3.06
CA ASP A 287 -0.07 10.02 -2.80
C ASP A 287 1.01 10.58 -1.86
N ARG A 288 1.80 9.70 -1.23
CA ARG A 288 2.95 10.07 -0.38
C ARG A 288 4.29 9.95 -1.09
N LEU A 289 4.35 9.39 -2.30
CA LEU A 289 5.62 9.10 -2.97
C LEU A 289 6.48 10.35 -3.18
N GLU A 290 5.93 11.43 -3.72
CA GLU A 290 6.70 12.65 -3.99
C GLU A 290 7.26 13.26 -2.69
N LEU A 291 6.43 13.36 -1.65
CA LEU A 291 6.84 13.87 -0.35
C LEU A 291 7.87 12.95 0.34
N CYS A 292 7.72 11.62 0.19
CA CYS A 292 8.68 10.63 0.70
C CYS A 292 10.07 10.90 0.12
N LEU A 293 10.15 11.09 -1.19
CA LEU A 293 11.41 11.30 -1.89
C LEU A 293 12.02 12.67 -1.57
N ASP A 294 11.20 13.71 -1.36
CA ASP A 294 11.70 15.02 -0.87
C ASP A 294 12.33 14.88 0.53
N VAL A 295 11.67 14.16 1.46
CA VAL A 295 12.17 13.88 2.82
C VAL A 295 13.46 13.04 2.78
N ILE A 296 13.49 12.00 1.95
CA ILE A 296 14.66 11.13 1.77
C ILE A 296 15.83 11.91 1.19
N ALA A 297 15.59 12.73 0.17
CA ALA A 297 16.61 13.58 -0.43
C ALA A 297 17.23 14.44 0.66
N ALA A 298 16.40 15.25 1.35
CA ALA A 298 16.79 16.17 2.42
C ALA A 298 17.62 15.49 3.51
N THR A 299 17.20 14.29 3.92
CA THR A 299 17.90 13.50 4.94
C THR A 299 19.25 12.99 4.45
N LEU A 300 19.29 12.38 3.25
CA LEU A 300 20.49 11.73 2.71
C LEU A 300 21.60 12.74 2.36
N ALA A 301 21.22 13.97 1.99
CA ALA A 301 22.16 15.03 1.68
C ALA A 301 22.96 15.52 2.90
N ASP A 302 22.50 15.23 4.13
CA ASP A 302 23.20 15.65 5.33
C ASP A 302 24.63 15.06 5.39
N PRO A 303 25.68 15.89 5.58
CA PRO A 303 27.06 15.42 5.61
C PRO A 303 27.36 14.40 6.71
N SER A 304 26.59 14.41 7.81
CA SER A 304 26.77 13.45 8.91
C SER A 304 26.51 12.00 8.49
N LEU A 305 25.82 11.76 7.37
CA LEU A 305 25.59 10.42 6.85
C LEU A 305 26.69 9.95 5.88
N ALA A 306 27.69 10.78 5.57
CA ALA A 306 28.76 10.43 4.62
C ALA A 306 29.58 9.22 5.11
N GLY A 307 30.07 8.38 4.17
CA GLY A 307 30.85 7.19 4.50
C GLY A 307 30.04 6.00 5.03
N TRP A 308 28.71 6.10 5.12
CA TRP A 308 27.82 4.99 5.47
C TRP A 308 27.05 4.52 4.23
N SER A 309 26.95 3.19 4.07
CA SER A 309 26.30 2.57 2.91
C SER A 309 24.96 1.89 3.25
N GLY A 310 24.45 2.08 4.46
CA GLY A 310 23.28 1.36 4.95
C GLY A 310 21.94 2.05 4.74
N PHE A 311 21.93 3.34 4.40
CA PHE A 311 20.70 4.09 4.12
C PHE A 311 20.00 3.53 2.87
N GLY A 312 18.69 3.44 2.91
CA GLY A 312 17.90 2.80 1.88
C GLY A 312 16.43 3.17 1.92
N LEU A 313 15.72 2.71 0.88
CA LEU A 313 14.28 2.83 0.75
C LEU A 313 13.70 1.60 0.06
N ALA A 314 12.40 1.40 0.20
CA ALA A 314 11.64 0.49 -0.63
C ALA A 314 11.04 1.21 -1.86
N ILE A 315 11.03 0.55 -3.01
CA ILE A 315 10.41 1.00 -4.27
C ILE A 315 9.35 -0.03 -4.66
N GLN A 316 8.15 0.44 -5.02
CA GLN A 316 7.00 -0.42 -5.31
C GLN A 316 6.76 -0.56 -6.83
N ALA A 317 7.13 -1.70 -7.40
CA ALA A 317 7.06 -1.94 -8.84
C ALA A 317 5.63 -1.91 -9.44
N TYR A 318 4.58 -2.03 -8.62
CA TYR A 318 3.20 -1.91 -9.08
C TYR A 318 2.79 -0.48 -9.47
N GLN A 319 3.58 0.54 -9.10
CA GLN A 319 3.33 1.93 -9.47
C GLN A 319 3.84 2.17 -10.88
N LYS A 320 3.10 2.94 -11.65
CA LYS A 320 3.48 3.34 -13.01
C LYS A 320 4.74 4.23 -13.04
N ARG A 321 5.08 4.84 -11.91
CA ARG A 321 6.27 5.69 -11.72
C ARG A 321 7.53 4.94 -11.26
N ALA A 322 7.46 3.62 -11.00
CA ALA A 322 8.53 2.88 -10.35
C ALA A 322 9.87 2.89 -11.13
N VAL A 323 9.83 2.78 -12.47
CA VAL A 323 11.04 2.84 -13.30
C VAL A 323 11.71 4.21 -13.19
N ALA A 324 10.92 5.29 -13.24
CA ALA A 324 11.41 6.65 -13.05
C ALA A 324 11.96 6.86 -11.63
N GLU A 325 11.33 6.26 -10.61
CA GLU A 325 11.80 6.32 -9.22
C GLU A 325 13.17 5.66 -9.06
N VAL A 326 13.38 4.49 -9.71
CA VAL A 326 14.69 3.83 -9.75
C VAL A 326 15.75 4.73 -10.38
N ASP A 327 15.45 5.32 -11.55
CA ASP A 327 16.39 6.20 -12.24
C ASP A 327 16.73 7.44 -11.40
N TRP A 328 15.74 8.02 -10.73
CA TRP A 328 15.93 9.17 -9.84
C TRP A 328 16.76 8.82 -8.61
N ILE A 329 16.54 7.66 -7.98
CA ILE A 329 17.34 7.19 -6.83
C ILE A 329 18.79 6.89 -7.21
N ILE A 330 19.02 6.30 -8.38
CA ILE A 330 20.38 6.11 -8.92
C ILE A 330 21.06 7.47 -9.07
N GLY A 331 20.39 8.43 -9.71
CA GLY A 331 20.89 9.80 -9.83
C GLY A 331 21.17 10.45 -8.48
N LEU A 332 20.30 10.28 -7.49
CA LEU A 332 20.49 10.77 -6.10
C LEU A 332 21.73 10.21 -5.45
N ALA A 333 21.91 8.89 -5.51
CA ALA A 333 23.09 8.24 -4.96
C ALA A 333 24.39 8.72 -5.62
N GLU A 334 24.37 8.93 -6.95
CA GLU A 334 25.53 9.43 -7.70
C GLU A 334 25.87 10.87 -7.36
N ASN A 335 24.88 11.77 -7.35
CA ASN A 335 25.12 13.20 -7.09
C ASN A 335 25.58 13.48 -5.65
N LEU A 336 25.08 12.72 -4.67
CA LEU A 336 25.47 12.87 -3.26
C LEU A 336 26.71 12.03 -2.89
N ASP A 337 27.29 11.30 -3.86
CA ASP A 337 28.33 10.29 -3.66
C ASP A 337 28.03 9.32 -2.51
N ARG A 338 26.80 8.81 -2.46
CA ARG A 338 26.35 7.84 -1.45
C ARG A 338 26.18 6.47 -2.07
N ARG A 339 26.27 5.42 -1.25
CA ARG A 339 25.74 4.10 -1.60
C ARG A 339 24.41 3.93 -0.91
N MET A 340 23.46 3.31 -1.61
CA MET A 340 22.12 3.08 -1.07
C MET A 340 21.73 1.62 -1.18
N MET A 341 21.03 1.11 -0.16
CA MET A 341 20.40 -0.22 -0.19
C MET A 341 18.94 -0.07 -0.64
N VAL A 342 18.60 -0.54 -1.82
CA VAL A 342 17.28 -0.28 -2.44
C VAL A 342 16.46 -1.56 -2.47
N ARG A 343 15.37 -1.59 -1.70
CA ARG A 343 14.45 -2.73 -1.65
C ARG A 343 13.42 -2.64 -2.75
N LEU A 344 13.47 -3.54 -3.72
CA LEU A 344 12.43 -3.64 -4.74
C LEU A 344 11.34 -4.60 -4.27
N VAL A 345 10.13 -4.08 -4.11
CA VAL A 345 8.91 -4.83 -3.79
C VAL A 345 7.91 -4.72 -4.93
N LYS A 346 6.86 -5.55 -4.94
CA LYS A 346 5.73 -5.31 -5.85
C LYS A 346 4.87 -4.17 -5.34
N GLY A 347 4.33 -4.29 -4.14
CA GLY A 347 3.50 -3.27 -3.48
C GLY A 347 2.46 -3.91 -2.57
N ALA A 348 1.96 -3.16 -1.57
CA ALA A 348 1.10 -3.70 -0.51
C ALA A 348 -0.25 -2.96 -0.35
N TYR A 349 -0.53 -1.96 -1.20
CA TYR A 349 -1.72 -1.08 -1.07
C TYR A 349 -2.64 -1.12 -2.29
N TRP A 350 -2.55 -2.16 -3.14
CA TRP A 350 -3.16 -2.14 -4.48
C TRP A 350 -4.66 -1.84 -4.45
N ASP A 351 -5.44 -2.54 -3.62
CA ASP A 351 -6.89 -2.31 -3.52
C ASP A 351 -7.23 -0.92 -2.96
N THR A 352 -6.38 -0.40 -2.05
CA THR A 352 -6.54 0.95 -1.50
C THR A 352 -6.35 2.01 -2.58
N GLU A 353 -5.36 1.86 -3.45
CA GLU A 353 -5.11 2.82 -4.52
C GLU A 353 -6.18 2.77 -5.62
N ILE A 354 -6.68 1.57 -5.96
CA ILE A 354 -7.83 1.43 -6.88
C ILE A 354 -9.04 2.19 -6.30
N LYS A 355 -9.35 1.95 -5.02
CA LYS A 355 -10.45 2.62 -4.34
C LYS A 355 -10.24 4.13 -4.27
N ARG A 356 -9.07 4.61 -3.81
CA ARG A 356 -8.77 6.05 -3.67
C ARG A 356 -8.86 6.77 -5.01
N ALA A 357 -8.32 6.20 -6.09
CA ALA A 357 -8.42 6.81 -7.42
C ALA A 357 -9.88 6.94 -7.89
N GLN A 358 -10.72 5.94 -7.61
CA GLN A 358 -12.16 5.98 -7.92
C GLN A 358 -12.92 6.99 -7.07
N GLU A 359 -12.71 7.00 -5.75
CA GLU A 359 -13.34 7.94 -4.82
C GLU A 359 -12.95 9.38 -5.10
N ARG A 360 -11.68 9.63 -5.44
CA ARG A 360 -11.15 10.95 -5.77
C ARG A 360 -11.46 11.37 -7.21
N GLY A 361 -12.10 10.53 -8.03
CA GLY A 361 -12.44 10.87 -9.42
C GLY A 361 -11.22 11.22 -10.27
N LEU A 362 -10.08 10.55 -10.06
CA LEU A 362 -8.84 10.83 -10.79
C LEU A 362 -8.93 10.42 -12.27
N ASP A 363 -8.02 10.90 -13.11
CA ASP A 363 -8.05 10.59 -14.54
C ASP A 363 -7.79 9.10 -14.83
N ASP A 364 -6.84 8.49 -14.11
CA ASP A 364 -6.55 7.04 -14.15
C ASP A 364 -5.90 6.59 -12.84
N PHE A 365 -5.53 5.31 -12.75
CA PHE A 365 -4.86 4.72 -11.59
C PHE A 365 -3.35 4.99 -11.61
N PRO A 366 -2.73 5.30 -10.45
CA PRO A 366 -1.26 5.40 -10.33
C PRO A 366 -0.57 4.03 -10.40
N LEU A 367 -1.35 2.95 -10.37
CA LEU A 367 -0.88 1.56 -10.39
C LEU A 367 -1.26 0.85 -11.68
N PHE A 368 -0.53 -0.21 -12.00
CA PHE A 368 -0.99 -1.19 -12.99
C PHE A 368 -2.22 -1.95 -12.48
N THR A 369 -3.23 -2.08 -13.32
CA THR A 369 -4.47 -2.81 -12.99
C THR A 369 -4.36 -4.31 -13.21
N ARG A 370 -3.35 -4.78 -13.94
CA ARG A 370 -3.05 -6.21 -14.15
C ARG A 370 -1.76 -6.60 -13.45
N LYS A 371 -1.80 -7.71 -12.71
CA LYS A 371 -0.63 -8.28 -12.01
C LYS A 371 0.56 -8.53 -12.95
N ALA A 372 0.35 -9.03 -14.15
CA ALA A 372 1.41 -9.23 -15.13
C ALA A 372 2.16 -7.93 -15.49
N ALA A 373 1.47 -6.79 -15.57
CA ALA A 373 2.13 -5.52 -15.83
C ALA A 373 3.01 -5.07 -14.63
N THR A 374 2.57 -5.35 -13.40
CA THR A 374 3.43 -5.22 -12.20
C THR A 374 4.67 -6.12 -12.27
N ASP A 375 4.55 -7.35 -12.78
CA ASP A 375 5.70 -8.24 -12.93
C ASP A 375 6.70 -7.70 -13.97
N LEU A 376 6.22 -7.17 -15.10
CA LEU A 376 7.08 -6.51 -16.09
C LEU A 376 7.80 -5.29 -15.50
N SER A 377 7.07 -4.43 -14.79
CA SER A 377 7.65 -3.28 -14.10
C SER A 377 8.71 -3.71 -13.07
N TYR A 378 8.46 -4.79 -12.33
CA TYR A 378 9.46 -5.36 -11.41
C TYR A 378 10.70 -5.82 -12.17
N GLN A 379 10.54 -6.48 -13.32
CA GLN A 379 11.66 -6.92 -14.16
C GLN A 379 12.49 -5.74 -14.70
N ALA A 380 11.84 -4.68 -15.18
CA ALA A 380 12.53 -3.48 -15.66
C ALA A 380 13.31 -2.78 -14.53
N CYS A 381 12.66 -2.56 -13.38
CA CYS A 381 13.29 -1.98 -12.19
C CYS A 381 14.48 -2.83 -11.72
N MET A 382 14.31 -4.16 -11.68
CA MET A 382 15.36 -5.10 -11.30
C MET A 382 16.60 -4.98 -12.19
N ARG A 383 16.41 -4.96 -13.53
CA ARG A 383 17.52 -4.84 -14.49
C ARG A 383 18.31 -3.55 -14.26
N LYS A 384 17.61 -2.42 -14.09
CA LYS A 384 18.21 -1.11 -13.79
C LYS A 384 18.99 -1.13 -12.48
N LEU A 385 18.40 -1.66 -11.41
CA LEU A 385 19.07 -1.77 -10.10
C LEU A 385 20.31 -2.68 -10.15
N LEU A 386 20.24 -3.81 -10.84
CA LEU A 386 21.41 -4.70 -11.03
C LEU A 386 22.53 -4.03 -11.83
N ALA A 387 22.19 -3.22 -12.83
CA ALA A 387 23.16 -2.46 -13.63
C ALA A 387 23.81 -1.31 -12.84
N ALA A 388 23.13 -0.76 -11.83
CA ALA A 388 23.63 0.32 -10.99
C ALA A 388 24.54 -0.12 -9.82
N ARG A 389 24.88 -1.41 -9.73
CA ARG A 389 25.87 -1.91 -8.77
C ARG A 389 27.28 -1.36 -9.14
N PRO A 390 28.14 -1.04 -8.15
CA PRO A 390 27.99 -1.21 -6.71
C PRO A 390 27.43 0.04 -5.99
N ARG A 391 27.02 1.07 -6.74
CA ARG A 391 26.50 2.33 -6.19
C ARG A 391 25.17 2.08 -5.47
N ILE A 392 24.32 1.26 -6.08
CA ILE A 392 23.13 0.71 -5.46
C ILE A 392 23.41 -0.74 -5.03
N TYR A 393 22.95 -1.11 -3.84
CA TYR A 393 22.85 -2.49 -3.38
C TYR A 393 21.38 -2.93 -3.45
N PRO A 394 20.96 -3.65 -4.51
CA PRO A 394 19.58 -4.05 -4.70
C PRO A 394 19.16 -5.13 -3.69
N GLN A 395 17.95 -5.02 -3.18
CA GLN A 395 17.34 -6.00 -2.28
C GLN A 395 16.01 -6.48 -2.88
N PHE A 396 16.01 -7.65 -3.52
CA PHE A 396 14.84 -8.17 -4.24
C PHE A 396 13.89 -8.90 -3.30
N ALA A 397 12.84 -8.22 -2.86
CA ALA A 397 11.86 -8.77 -1.95
C ALA A 397 10.72 -9.46 -2.70
N GLY A 398 10.45 -10.72 -2.36
CA GLY A 398 9.29 -11.43 -2.89
C GLY A 398 9.32 -12.95 -2.67
N HIS A 399 8.24 -13.60 -3.06
CA HIS A 399 8.02 -15.04 -2.87
C HIS A 399 7.64 -15.76 -4.17
N ASN A 400 7.93 -15.14 -5.31
CA ASN A 400 7.67 -15.72 -6.62
C ASN A 400 8.94 -16.39 -7.16
N ALA A 401 8.90 -17.71 -7.32
CA ALA A 401 10.04 -18.49 -7.78
C ALA A 401 10.50 -18.13 -9.20
N VAL A 402 9.58 -17.73 -10.09
CA VAL A 402 9.90 -17.26 -11.44
C VAL A 402 10.68 -15.95 -11.36
N THR A 403 10.18 -14.98 -10.59
CA THR A 403 10.88 -13.70 -10.38
C THR A 403 12.28 -13.91 -9.80
N MET A 404 12.44 -14.82 -8.83
CA MET A 404 13.77 -15.12 -8.27
C MET A 404 14.69 -15.80 -9.28
N ALA A 405 14.18 -16.72 -10.09
CA ALA A 405 14.96 -17.34 -11.17
C ALA A 405 15.42 -16.30 -12.20
N GLU A 406 14.58 -15.31 -12.52
CA GLU A 406 14.93 -14.20 -13.41
C GLU A 406 16.00 -13.29 -12.81
N VAL A 407 15.94 -12.99 -11.50
CA VAL A 407 17.02 -12.27 -10.79
C VAL A 407 18.35 -13.01 -10.96
N CYS A 408 18.36 -14.33 -10.71
CA CYS A 408 19.57 -15.15 -10.83
C CYS A 408 20.11 -15.16 -12.27
N GLU A 409 19.24 -15.31 -13.27
CA GLU A 409 19.64 -15.30 -14.69
C GLU A 409 20.27 -13.96 -15.08
N ILE A 410 19.66 -12.84 -14.70
CA ILE A 410 20.16 -11.49 -15.05
C ILE A 410 21.41 -11.14 -14.26
N ALA A 411 21.50 -11.56 -13.00
CA ALA A 411 22.69 -11.35 -12.18
C ALA A 411 23.91 -12.13 -12.68
N GLY A 412 23.68 -13.22 -13.43
CA GLY A 412 24.72 -14.10 -13.96
C GLY A 412 25.25 -15.09 -12.92
N PRO A 413 26.32 -15.85 -13.27
CA PRO A 413 26.88 -16.86 -12.40
C PRO A 413 27.38 -16.25 -11.08
N LYS A 414 27.09 -16.95 -9.98
CA LYS A 414 27.53 -16.54 -8.66
C LYS A 414 29.05 -16.66 -8.54
N GLY A 415 29.74 -15.52 -8.47
CA GLY A 415 31.17 -15.45 -8.19
C GLY A 415 31.52 -15.78 -6.73
N ALA A 416 32.81 -15.68 -6.41
CA ALA A 416 33.26 -15.75 -5.01
C ALA A 416 33.00 -14.42 -4.29
N GLY A 417 32.35 -14.45 -3.12
CA GLY A 417 32.09 -13.27 -2.28
C GLY A 417 30.66 -12.75 -2.38
N ASP A 418 30.47 -11.48 -1.99
CA ASP A 418 29.14 -10.84 -2.03
C ASP A 418 28.76 -10.49 -3.49
N PRO A 419 27.57 -10.89 -3.96
CA PRO A 419 27.16 -10.67 -5.34
C PRO A 419 26.72 -9.22 -5.63
N GLY A 420 26.76 -8.32 -4.64
CA GLY A 420 26.34 -6.92 -4.76
C GLY A 420 24.82 -6.73 -4.74
N PHE A 421 24.06 -7.74 -4.35
CA PHE A 421 22.61 -7.69 -4.12
C PHE A 421 22.21 -8.76 -3.09
N GLU A 422 20.99 -8.68 -2.56
CA GLU A 422 20.39 -9.77 -1.76
C GLU A 422 18.93 -10.02 -2.14
N PHE A 423 18.44 -11.21 -1.85
CA PHE A 423 17.00 -11.48 -1.80
C PHE A 423 16.42 -11.02 -0.46
N GLN A 424 15.11 -10.80 -0.42
CA GLN A 424 14.40 -10.63 0.85
C GLN A 424 13.10 -11.42 0.88
N LYS A 425 12.75 -11.87 2.09
CA LYS A 425 11.46 -12.49 2.38
C LYS A 425 10.88 -11.97 3.68
N LEU A 426 9.59 -12.17 3.83
CA LEU A 426 8.89 -11.94 5.08
C LEU A 426 9.05 -13.14 6.02
N HIS A 427 9.19 -12.87 7.31
CA HIS A 427 9.12 -13.91 8.33
C HIS A 427 7.81 -14.70 8.22
N GLY A 428 7.91 -16.02 8.40
CA GLY A 428 6.76 -16.94 8.30
C GLY A 428 6.25 -17.22 6.89
N MET A 429 6.90 -16.70 5.83
CA MET A 429 6.43 -16.84 4.44
C MET A 429 7.52 -17.22 3.44
N GLY A 430 7.26 -18.21 2.60
CA GLY A 430 8.20 -18.66 1.55
C GLY A 430 9.50 -19.26 2.10
N ASP A 431 9.44 -19.92 3.26
CA ASP A 431 10.60 -20.58 3.87
C ASP A 431 11.23 -21.62 2.94
N ALA A 432 10.41 -22.48 2.32
CA ALA A 432 10.89 -23.52 1.39
C ALA A 432 11.68 -22.94 0.21
N LEU A 433 11.11 -21.92 -0.44
CA LEU A 433 11.70 -21.22 -1.57
C LEU A 433 13.05 -20.61 -1.19
N HIS A 434 13.05 -19.81 -0.13
CA HIS A 434 14.25 -19.06 0.25
C HIS A 434 15.30 -19.95 0.90
N ARG A 435 14.92 -21.07 1.53
CA ARG A 435 15.90 -22.06 2.01
C ARG A 435 16.66 -22.70 0.86
N ALA A 436 15.98 -23.06 -0.23
CA ALA A 436 16.67 -23.55 -1.43
C ALA A 436 17.63 -22.48 -1.98
N VAL A 437 17.21 -21.22 -2.02
CA VAL A 437 18.03 -20.11 -2.53
C VAL A 437 19.22 -19.78 -1.62
N VAL A 438 19.05 -19.83 -0.30
CA VAL A 438 20.07 -19.43 0.69
C VAL A 438 20.98 -20.58 1.07
N GLU A 439 20.43 -21.76 1.36
CA GLU A 439 21.19 -22.88 1.93
C GLU A 439 21.74 -23.81 0.84
N GLU A 440 21.06 -23.95 -0.30
CA GLU A 440 21.54 -24.78 -1.43
C GLU A 440 22.30 -23.94 -2.47
N ASP A 441 21.69 -22.86 -2.98
CA ASP A 441 22.31 -22.01 -4.01
C ASP A 441 23.28 -20.96 -3.39
N GLY A 442 23.16 -20.72 -2.08
CA GLY A 442 24.05 -19.86 -1.30
C GLY A 442 23.84 -18.35 -1.53
N TRP A 443 22.75 -17.91 -2.14
CA TRP A 443 22.48 -16.48 -2.35
C TRP A 443 22.11 -15.81 -1.02
N PRO A 444 22.56 -14.57 -0.75
CA PRO A 444 22.20 -13.89 0.48
C PRO A 444 20.70 -13.56 0.50
N CYS A 445 20.06 -13.79 1.66
CA CYS A 445 18.68 -13.37 1.88
C CYS A 445 18.49 -12.71 3.23
N ARG A 446 17.72 -11.63 3.25
CA ARG A 446 17.29 -10.94 4.46
C ARG A 446 15.83 -11.24 4.78
N ILE A 447 15.58 -11.66 6.01
CA ILE A 447 14.25 -11.84 6.56
C ILE A 447 13.77 -10.51 7.13
N TYR A 448 12.73 -9.96 6.53
CA TYR A 448 11.95 -8.87 7.07
C TYR A 448 11.08 -9.42 8.22
N ALA A 449 11.39 -9.00 9.44
CA ALA A 449 10.99 -9.62 10.68
C ALA A 449 10.15 -8.65 11.54
N PRO A 450 8.82 -8.82 11.56
CA PRO A 450 7.96 -7.98 12.38
C PRO A 450 8.23 -8.20 13.86
N CYS A 451 8.37 -7.10 14.59
CA CYS A 451 8.58 -7.08 16.03
C CYS A 451 7.69 -6.01 16.66
N GLY A 452 6.81 -6.41 17.58
CA GLY A 452 5.94 -5.47 18.28
C GLY A 452 4.81 -6.14 19.03
N GLY A 453 4.13 -5.35 19.85
CA GLY A 453 3.02 -5.83 20.69
C GLY A 453 1.78 -6.20 19.88
N HIS A 454 0.86 -6.92 20.52
CA HIS A 454 -0.37 -7.40 19.87
C HIS A 454 -1.25 -6.28 19.30
N ARG A 455 -1.19 -5.05 19.85
CA ARG A 455 -2.00 -3.92 19.38
C ARG A 455 -1.63 -3.50 17.95
N ASP A 456 -0.34 -3.40 17.67
CA ASP A 456 0.18 -2.93 16.38
C ASP A 456 0.24 -4.07 15.33
N LEU A 457 0.19 -5.33 15.79
CA LEU A 457 0.15 -6.52 14.94
C LEU A 457 -1.10 -6.57 14.02
N LEU A 458 -2.23 -6.01 14.41
CA LEU A 458 -3.52 -6.30 13.76
C LEU A 458 -3.71 -5.61 12.43
N ALA A 459 -3.46 -4.30 12.43
CA ALA A 459 -3.45 -3.50 11.21
C ALA A 459 -2.47 -4.11 10.20
N TYR A 460 -1.31 -4.56 10.68
CA TYR A 460 -0.30 -5.25 9.89
C TYR A 460 -0.77 -6.61 9.36
N LEU A 461 -1.37 -7.46 10.21
CA LEU A 461 -1.76 -8.83 9.87
C LEU A 461 -2.82 -8.85 8.76
N VAL A 462 -3.84 -7.98 8.83
CA VAL A 462 -4.91 -7.92 7.80
C VAL A 462 -4.33 -7.63 6.42
N ARG A 463 -3.45 -6.62 6.31
CA ARG A 463 -2.78 -6.29 5.05
C ARG A 463 -1.88 -7.43 4.58
N ARG A 464 -1.15 -8.08 5.51
CA ARG A 464 -0.24 -9.19 5.19
C ARG A 464 -0.97 -10.41 4.64
N LEU A 465 -2.16 -10.68 5.16
CA LEU A 465 -3.03 -11.77 4.72
C LEU A 465 -3.62 -11.50 3.34
N LEU A 466 -4.10 -10.27 3.09
CA LEU A 466 -4.60 -9.85 1.78
C LEU A 466 -3.53 -9.93 0.68
N GLU A 467 -2.30 -9.52 0.98
CA GLU A 467 -1.19 -9.52 0.00
C GLU A 467 -0.86 -10.94 -0.51
N ASN A 468 -0.91 -11.94 0.36
CA ASN A 468 -0.38 -13.28 0.05
C ASN A 468 -1.46 -14.33 -0.16
N GLY A 469 -2.61 -14.19 0.48
CA GLY A 469 -3.82 -14.90 0.15
C GLY A 469 -4.62 -14.03 -0.79
N ALA A 470 -4.18 -13.82 -2.03
CA ALA A 470 -5.05 -13.37 -3.12
C ALA A 470 -5.01 -14.45 -4.19
N ASN A 471 -6.10 -14.69 -4.93
CA ASN A 471 -6.11 -15.74 -5.98
C ASN A 471 -5.04 -15.52 -7.07
N SER A 472 -4.59 -14.27 -7.26
CA SER A 472 -3.50 -13.89 -8.17
C SER A 472 -2.10 -14.09 -7.58
N SER A 473 -1.99 -14.31 -6.27
CA SER A 473 -0.73 -14.53 -5.54
C SER A 473 -0.05 -15.81 -6.00
N PHE A 474 1.26 -15.73 -6.22
CA PHE A 474 2.08 -16.91 -6.53
C PHE A 474 2.04 -17.93 -5.38
N VAL A 475 2.07 -17.45 -4.13
CA VAL A 475 2.06 -18.33 -2.93
C VAL A 475 0.78 -19.15 -2.87
N ALA A 476 -0.37 -18.55 -3.19
CA ALA A 476 -1.64 -19.26 -3.26
C ALA A 476 -1.65 -20.31 -4.40
N LYS A 477 -1.20 -19.93 -5.61
CA LYS A 477 -1.19 -20.83 -6.77
C LYS A 477 -0.20 -22.00 -6.62
N VAL A 478 0.98 -21.78 -6.05
CA VAL A 478 2.00 -22.83 -5.91
C VAL A 478 1.59 -23.89 -4.89
N GLY A 479 0.88 -23.48 -3.82
CA GLY A 479 0.31 -24.37 -2.80
C GLY A 479 -0.88 -25.19 -3.29
N ASP A 480 -1.55 -24.78 -4.36
CA ASP A 480 -2.60 -25.57 -5.00
C ASP A 480 -2.00 -26.65 -5.90
N ALA A 481 -2.05 -27.91 -5.44
CA ALA A 481 -1.56 -29.07 -6.18
C ALA A 481 -2.31 -29.32 -7.50
N SER A 482 -3.52 -28.76 -7.69
CA SER A 482 -4.26 -28.86 -8.94
C SER A 482 -3.75 -27.93 -10.04
N VAL A 483 -2.96 -26.90 -9.69
CA VAL A 483 -2.35 -26.00 -10.65
C VAL A 483 -1.10 -26.67 -11.24
N PRO A 484 -1.02 -26.93 -12.56
CA PRO A 484 0.18 -27.51 -13.16
C PRO A 484 1.36 -26.52 -13.09
N VAL A 485 2.60 -27.04 -13.02
CA VAL A 485 3.80 -26.19 -12.90
C VAL A 485 3.93 -25.25 -14.09
N GLU A 486 3.57 -25.74 -15.29
CA GLU A 486 3.57 -25.00 -16.54
C GLU A 486 2.67 -23.75 -16.47
N ALA A 487 1.56 -23.79 -15.72
CA ALA A 487 0.70 -22.64 -15.52
C ALA A 487 1.31 -21.57 -14.59
N LEU A 488 2.29 -21.94 -13.76
CA LEU A 488 3.04 -21.01 -12.90
C LEU A 488 4.21 -20.36 -13.65
N LEU A 489 4.63 -20.92 -14.78
CA LEU A 489 5.71 -20.42 -15.64
C LEU A 489 5.22 -19.50 -16.77
N VAL A 490 3.90 -19.31 -16.89
CA VAL A 490 3.32 -18.38 -17.89
C VAL A 490 3.92 -16.99 -17.70
N THR A 491 4.47 -16.46 -18.79
CA THR A 491 5.18 -15.17 -18.75
C THR A 491 4.19 -14.00 -18.69
N PRO A 492 4.62 -12.85 -18.13
CA PRO A 492 3.81 -11.63 -18.16
C PRO A 492 3.41 -11.20 -19.58
N GLU A 493 4.29 -11.38 -20.57
CA GLU A 493 4.01 -11.10 -21.99
C GLU A 493 2.84 -11.92 -22.51
N GLN A 494 2.80 -13.22 -22.21
CA GLN A 494 1.69 -14.10 -22.57
C GLN A 494 0.40 -13.69 -21.85
N GLU A 495 0.45 -13.39 -20.55
CA GLU A 495 -0.73 -12.94 -19.80
C GLU A 495 -1.30 -11.61 -20.36
N LEU A 496 -0.42 -10.72 -20.83
CA LEU A 496 -0.78 -9.41 -21.41
C LEU A 496 -1.10 -9.49 -22.91
N ALA A 497 -1.06 -10.68 -23.51
CA ALA A 497 -1.26 -10.91 -24.94
C ALA A 497 -0.38 -9.98 -25.80
N GLY A 498 0.93 -9.93 -25.50
CA GLY A 498 1.89 -9.07 -26.20
C GLY A 498 1.61 -7.58 -26.05
N GLY A 499 0.99 -7.16 -24.94
CA GLY A 499 0.66 -5.76 -24.66
C GLY A 499 -0.71 -5.32 -25.18
N THR A 500 -1.44 -6.16 -25.91
CA THR A 500 -2.80 -5.81 -26.41
C THR A 500 -3.87 -5.79 -25.32
N LYS A 501 -3.59 -6.35 -24.14
CA LYS A 501 -4.48 -6.33 -22.97
C LYS A 501 -3.77 -5.74 -21.74
N PRO A 502 -3.42 -4.44 -21.75
CA PRO A 502 -2.61 -3.83 -20.70
C PRO A 502 -3.41 -3.59 -19.41
N ARG A 503 -4.74 -3.45 -19.51
CA ARG A 503 -5.65 -3.09 -18.40
C ARG A 503 -6.60 -4.22 -18.02
N HIS A 504 -7.02 -4.24 -16.77
CA HIS A 504 -7.99 -5.21 -16.28
C HIS A 504 -9.41 -4.85 -16.76
N ALA A 505 -10.05 -5.76 -17.50
CA ALA A 505 -11.35 -5.50 -18.13
C ALA A 505 -12.50 -5.21 -17.15
N HIS A 506 -12.40 -5.68 -15.91
CA HIS A 506 -13.44 -5.51 -14.89
C HIS A 506 -13.16 -4.39 -13.87
N ILE A 507 -12.16 -3.55 -14.10
CA ILE A 507 -11.87 -2.40 -13.25
C ILE A 507 -12.17 -1.13 -14.06
N PRO A 508 -13.35 -0.51 -13.88
CA PRO A 508 -13.68 0.72 -14.59
C PRO A 508 -12.77 1.85 -14.13
N ARG A 509 -12.41 2.76 -15.05
CA ARG A 509 -11.73 4.02 -14.69
C ARG A 509 -12.59 4.83 -13.73
N PRO A 510 -12.00 5.74 -12.93
CA PRO A 510 -12.79 6.59 -12.05
C PRO A 510 -13.87 7.39 -12.79
N ARG A 511 -13.58 7.87 -14.01
CA ARG A 511 -14.54 8.57 -14.88
C ARG A 511 -15.72 7.70 -15.33
N ASP A 512 -15.51 6.40 -15.47
CA ASP A 512 -16.48 5.43 -16.01
C ASP A 512 -17.21 4.63 -14.92
N LEU A 513 -17.02 4.98 -13.65
CA LEU A 513 -17.45 4.20 -12.49
C LEU A 513 -18.96 3.87 -12.48
N PHE A 514 -19.79 4.77 -13.02
CA PHE A 514 -21.25 4.63 -12.98
C PHE A 514 -21.87 4.10 -14.29
N GLY A 515 -21.05 3.76 -15.29
CA GLY A 515 -21.49 3.22 -16.57
C GLY A 515 -22.24 4.23 -17.43
N THR A 516 -23.54 4.43 -17.17
CA THR A 516 -24.42 5.26 -18.01
C THR A 516 -24.28 6.77 -17.79
N ARG A 517 -23.67 7.18 -16.67
CA ARG A 517 -23.28 8.58 -16.43
C ARG A 517 -21.79 8.67 -16.16
N LEU A 518 -21.17 9.76 -16.60
CA LEU A 518 -19.79 10.06 -16.26
C LEU A 518 -19.70 10.49 -14.79
N ASN A 519 -18.59 10.14 -14.16
CA ASN A 519 -18.21 10.68 -12.85
C ASN A 519 -17.50 12.04 -13.02
N SER A 520 -17.63 12.90 -12.02
CA SER A 520 -16.91 14.17 -11.95
C SER A 520 -15.41 13.95 -11.78
N ARG A 521 -14.58 14.83 -12.35
CA ARG A 521 -13.12 14.78 -12.18
C ARG A 521 -12.69 15.46 -10.87
N GLY A 522 -11.84 14.80 -10.10
CA GLY A 522 -11.15 15.39 -8.95
C GLY A 522 -9.71 15.80 -9.28
N LEU A 523 -8.90 15.87 -8.22
CA LEU A 523 -7.48 16.23 -8.21
C LEU A 523 -6.75 15.36 -7.18
N GLU A 524 -5.48 15.05 -7.45
CA GLU A 524 -4.61 14.34 -6.51
C GLU A 524 -3.67 15.32 -5.81
N PHE A 525 -3.91 15.61 -4.53
CA PHE A 525 -3.07 16.52 -3.75
C PHE A 525 -1.68 15.96 -3.44
N GLY A 526 -1.50 14.63 -3.58
CA GLY A 526 -0.19 13.98 -3.55
C GLY A 526 0.70 14.25 -4.77
N VAL A 527 0.17 14.90 -5.81
CA VAL A 527 0.90 15.32 -7.01
C VAL A 527 1.17 16.82 -6.92
N ALA A 528 2.44 17.21 -6.74
CA ALA A 528 2.80 18.60 -6.53
C ALA A 528 2.32 19.51 -7.68
N ALA A 529 2.44 19.05 -8.93
CA ALA A 529 2.01 19.81 -10.09
C ALA A 529 0.49 20.11 -10.11
N GLU A 530 -0.35 19.15 -9.72
CA GLU A 530 -1.81 19.36 -9.64
C GLU A 530 -2.17 20.31 -8.50
N LYS A 531 -1.54 20.13 -7.33
CA LYS A 531 -1.71 21.03 -6.17
C LYS A 531 -1.28 22.45 -6.50
N GLU A 532 -0.11 22.63 -7.12
CA GLU A 532 0.43 23.94 -7.51
C GLU A 532 -0.45 24.62 -8.55
N ALA A 533 -0.95 23.87 -9.54
CA ALA A 533 -1.90 24.40 -10.52
C ALA A 533 -3.20 24.90 -9.85
N LEU A 534 -3.75 24.13 -8.91
CA LEU A 534 -4.93 24.55 -8.13
C LEU A 534 -4.64 25.82 -7.32
N MET A 535 -3.54 25.84 -6.57
CA MET A 535 -3.18 27.00 -5.75
C MET A 535 -2.93 28.25 -6.59
N SER A 536 -2.30 28.10 -7.76
CA SER A 536 -2.10 29.20 -8.70
C SER A 536 -3.42 29.71 -9.28
N ALA A 537 -4.35 28.82 -9.61
CA ALA A 537 -5.68 29.20 -10.08
C ALA A 537 -6.45 29.96 -8.99
N LEU A 538 -6.51 29.44 -7.77
CA LEU A 538 -7.14 30.10 -6.63
C LEU A 538 -6.52 31.48 -6.34
N ALA A 539 -5.19 31.59 -6.39
CA ALA A 539 -4.50 32.86 -6.20
C ALA A 539 -4.84 33.89 -7.29
N SER A 540 -5.03 33.44 -8.54
CA SER A 540 -5.41 34.33 -9.65
C SER A 540 -6.82 34.92 -9.51
N HIS A 541 -7.69 34.26 -8.72
CA HIS A 541 -9.06 34.71 -8.41
C HIS A 541 -9.19 35.37 -7.03
N ALA A 542 -8.10 35.51 -6.26
CA ALA A 542 -8.17 35.99 -4.88
C ALA A 542 -8.65 37.45 -4.73
N ALA A 543 -8.53 38.25 -5.78
CA ALA A 543 -8.98 39.64 -5.83
C ALA A 543 -10.34 39.82 -6.55
N ASP A 544 -10.93 38.73 -7.06
CA ASP A 544 -12.21 38.80 -7.74
C ASP A 544 -13.32 39.09 -6.74
N LEU A 545 -14.17 40.05 -7.07
CA LEU A 545 -15.34 40.41 -6.29
C LEU A 545 -16.60 39.98 -7.04
N TYR A 546 -17.45 39.20 -6.37
CA TYR A 546 -18.66 38.66 -6.97
C TYR A 546 -19.90 39.40 -6.47
N ASP A 547 -20.64 40.03 -7.38
CA ASP A 547 -21.94 40.60 -7.09
C ASP A 547 -23.04 39.55 -7.31
N ALA A 548 -23.81 39.24 -6.28
CA ALA A 548 -25.00 38.42 -6.35
C ALA A 548 -26.26 39.29 -6.23
N ALA A 549 -27.20 39.16 -7.17
CA ALA A 549 -28.47 39.88 -7.15
C ALA A 549 -29.61 38.98 -7.64
N PRO A 550 -30.88 39.28 -7.31
CA PRO A 550 -32.01 38.49 -7.78
C PRO A 550 -32.10 38.54 -9.31
N VAL A 551 -32.29 37.39 -9.95
CA VAL A 551 -32.52 37.28 -11.40
C VAL A 551 -33.91 36.73 -11.61
N ILE A 552 -34.78 37.53 -12.23
CA ILE A 552 -36.17 37.15 -12.53
C ILE A 552 -36.34 37.20 -14.04
N ASP A 553 -36.70 36.06 -14.64
CA ASP A 553 -36.93 35.92 -16.08
C ASP A 553 -35.71 36.35 -16.91
N GLY A 554 -34.52 35.89 -16.51
CA GLY A 554 -33.23 36.20 -17.15
C GLY A 554 -32.75 37.65 -16.96
N LYS A 555 -33.44 38.46 -16.16
CA LYS A 555 -33.11 39.87 -15.94
C LYS A 555 -32.77 40.14 -14.47
N GLY A 556 -31.62 40.76 -14.24
CA GLY A 556 -31.22 41.21 -12.90
C GLY A 556 -32.22 42.21 -12.29
N ARG A 557 -32.40 42.13 -10.97
CA ARG A 557 -33.19 43.04 -10.13
C ARG A 557 -32.36 43.49 -8.92
N PRO A 558 -31.21 44.16 -9.13
CA PRO A 558 -30.40 44.62 -8.02
C PRO A 558 -31.16 45.67 -7.21
N GLY A 559 -31.15 45.51 -5.90
CA GLY A 559 -31.58 46.47 -4.89
C GLY A 559 -30.38 47.05 -4.16
N THR A 560 -30.49 47.17 -2.84
CA THR A 560 -29.37 47.64 -2.01
C THR A 560 -28.39 46.50 -1.79
N PHE A 561 -27.12 46.74 -2.14
CA PHE A 561 -26.04 45.79 -1.91
C PHE A 561 -25.54 45.87 -0.46
N ARG A 562 -25.27 44.70 0.10
CA ARG A 562 -24.52 44.48 1.33
C ARG A 562 -23.19 43.82 0.99
N ASP A 563 -22.11 44.33 1.54
CA ASP A 563 -20.79 43.73 1.34
C ASP A 563 -20.70 42.35 1.99
N LEU A 564 -19.98 41.45 1.31
CA LEU A 564 -19.64 40.11 1.77
C LEU A 564 -18.15 40.07 2.04
N VAL A 565 -17.80 39.55 3.22
CA VAL A 565 -16.42 39.34 3.66
C VAL A 565 -16.18 37.86 3.92
N ALA A 566 -14.93 37.44 3.82
CA ALA A 566 -14.52 36.07 4.04
C ALA A 566 -14.75 35.69 5.52
N PRO A 567 -15.31 34.50 5.81
CA PRO A 567 -15.54 34.07 7.20
C PRO A 567 -14.25 33.74 7.96
N ALA A 568 -13.12 33.60 7.26
CA ALA A 568 -11.83 33.25 7.86
C ALA A 568 -11.23 34.38 8.71
N ASP A 569 -11.45 35.64 8.30
CA ASP A 569 -10.92 36.83 8.96
C ASP A 569 -11.98 37.90 9.24
N GLY A 570 -13.14 37.84 8.57
CA GLY A 570 -14.19 38.86 8.68
C GLY A 570 -13.83 40.20 8.02
N GLU A 571 -12.73 40.26 7.27
CA GLU A 571 -12.17 41.50 6.72
C GLU A 571 -11.96 41.42 5.20
N THR A 572 -11.56 40.27 4.67
CA THR A 572 -11.24 40.12 3.25
C THR A 572 -12.51 40.23 2.41
N PRO A 573 -12.64 41.21 1.49
CA PRO A 573 -13.83 41.35 0.65
C PRO A 573 -13.95 40.17 -0.33
N VAL A 574 -15.15 39.58 -0.42
CA VAL A 574 -15.48 38.49 -1.37
C VAL A 574 -16.41 38.97 -2.48
N GLY A 575 -17.17 40.04 -2.21
CA GLY A 575 -18.15 40.55 -3.14
C GLY A 575 -19.28 41.26 -2.43
N ARG A 576 -20.46 41.29 -3.06
CA ARG A 576 -21.64 41.95 -2.49
C ARG A 576 -22.88 41.17 -2.84
N VAL A 577 -23.89 41.25 -1.97
CA VAL A 577 -25.20 40.64 -2.21
C VAL A 577 -26.30 41.69 -2.12
N SER A 578 -27.15 41.72 -3.13
CA SER A 578 -28.47 42.32 -3.04
C SER A 578 -29.49 41.23 -2.76
N GLU A 579 -30.20 41.34 -1.64
CA GLU A 579 -31.21 40.35 -1.25
C GLU A 579 -32.58 40.68 -1.91
N ALA A 580 -33.38 39.64 -2.17
CA ALA A 580 -34.71 39.83 -2.74
C ALA A 580 -35.69 40.37 -1.68
N THR A 581 -36.53 41.32 -2.06
CA THR A 581 -37.64 41.77 -1.21
C THR A 581 -38.83 40.80 -1.30
N PRO A 582 -39.79 40.83 -0.35
CA PRO A 582 -41.02 40.05 -0.44
C PRO A 582 -41.80 40.29 -1.75
N GLU A 583 -41.78 41.51 -2.28
CA GLU A 583 -42.43 41.87 -3.54
C GLU A 583 -41.74 41.21 -4.74
N LEU A 584 -40.40 41.23 -4.79
CA LEU A 584 -39.63 40.53 -5.81
C LEU A 584 -39.82 39.01 -5.74
N ALA A 585 -39.94 38.45 -4.54
CA ALA A 585 -40.29 37.04 -4.36
C ALA A 585 -41.69 36.73 -4.93
N GLY A 586 -42.67 37.63 -4.70
CA GLY A 586 -44.00 37.54 -5.31
C GLY A 586 -43.97 37.61 -6.84
N GLU A 587 -43.21 38.56 -7.42
CA GLU A 587 -42.98 38.65 -8.87
C GLU A 587 -42.35 37.37 -9.41
N ALA A 588 -41.31 36.85 -8.76
CA ALA A 588 -40.62 35.63 -9.18
C ALA A 588 -41.58 34.43 -9.23
N MET A 589 -42.43 34.26 -8.21
CA MET A 589 -43.42 33.19 -8.17
C MET A 589 -44.49 33.35 -9.26
N ALA A 590 -44.97 34.57 -9.50
CA ALA A 590 -45.92 34.84 -10.58
C ALA A 590 -45.30 34.51 -11.96
N ARG A 591 -44.04 34.88 -12.18
CA ARG A 591 -43.30 34.56 -13.41
C ARG A 591 -43.04 33.05 -13.55
N ALA A 592 -42.66 32.37 -12.48
CA ALA A 592 -42.48 30.93 -12.47
C ALA A 592 -43.78 30.19 -12.80
N ALA A 593 -44.91 30.61 -12.22
CA ALA A 593 -46.23 30.04 -12.52
C ALA A 593 -46.62 30.25 -14.01
N ALA A 594 -46.33 31.42 -14.57
CA ALA A 594 -46.57 31.70 -15.99
C ALA A 594 -45.65 30.89 -16.93
N GLY A 595 -44.39 30.67 -16.54
CA GLY A 595 -43.41 29.90 -17.33
C GLY A 595 -43.55 28.37 -17.21
N PHE A 596 -44.19 27.89 -16.13
CA PHE A 596 -44.31 26.46 -15.85
C PHE A 596 -44.92 25.63 -16.98
N PRO A 597 -46.04 26.02 -17.64
CA PRO A 597 -46.61 25.21 -18.71
C PRO A 597 -45.63 24.95 -19.86
N ALA A 598 -44.84 25.96 -20.25
CA ALA A 598 -43.84 25.82 -21.30
C ALA A 598 -42.67 24.90 -20.87
N TRP A 599 -42.21 25.05 -19.63
CA TRP A 599 -41.14 24.20 -19.09
C TRP A 599 -41.60 22.74 -18.88
N ALA A 600 -42.81 22.53 -18.39
CA ALA A 600 -43.40 21.21 -18.20
C ALA A 600 -43.59 20.49 -19.54
N ALA A 601 -43.99 21.22 -20.59
CA ALA A 601 -44.12 20.70 -21.95
C ALA A 601 -42.77 20.46 -22.66
N THR A 602 -41.66 20.98 -22.13
CA THR A 602 -40.32 20.72 -22.68
C THR A 602 -39.98 19.22 -22.52
N PRO A 603 -39.49 18.53 -23.56
CA PRO A 603 -39.13 17.11 -23.46
C PRO A 603 -38.13 16.83 -22.33
N ALA A 604 -38.25 15.68 -21.67
CA ALA A 604 -37.40 15.32 -20.53
C ALA A 604 -35.92 15.28 -20.91
N GLU A 605 -35.62 14.80 -22.12
CA GLU A 605 -34.28 14.73 -22.70
C GLU A 605 -33.65 16.12 -22.86
N THR A 606 -34.45 17.13 -23.24
CA THR A 606 -33.97 18.51 -23.37
C THR A 606 -33.62 19.11 -22.00
N ARG A 607 -34.41 18.79 -20.97
CA ARG A 607 -34.14 19.22 -19.59
C ARG A 607 -32.91 18.52 -19.01
N ALA A 608 -32.75 17.22 -19.26
CA ALA A 608 -31.58 16.45 -18.85
C ALA A 608 -30.30 17.00 -19.52
N ALA A 609 -30.34 17.28 -20.82
CA ALA A 609 -29.21 17.88 -21.54
C ALA A 609 -28.82 19.27 -20.99
N ALA A 610 -29.76 20.03 -20.41
CA ALA A 610 -29.43 21.28 -19.74
C ALA A 610 -28.64 21.07 -18.43
N LEU A 611 -28.96 20.02 -17.67
CA LEU A 611 -28.23 19.64 -16.47
C LEU A 611 -26.83 19.09 -16.81
N GLU A 612 -26.70 18.33 -17.89
CA GLU A 612 -25.41 17.82 -18.38
C GLU A 612 -24.49 18.98 -18.79
N ARG A 613 -25.01 19.97 -19.53
CA ARG A 613 -24.24 21.18 -19.86
C ARG A 613 -23.84 21.99 -18.63
N LEU A 614 -24.71 22.04 -17.60
CA LEU A 614 -24.37 22.67 -16.33
C LEU A 614 -23.23 21.91 -15.63
N ALA A 615 -23.26 20.58 -15.63
CA ALA A 615 -22.18 19.76 -15.06
C ALA A 615 -20.86 20.00 -15.81
N ASP A 616 -20.86 20.02 -17.14
CA ASP A 616 -19.68 20.35 -17.95
C ASP A 616 -19.14 21.75 -17.64
N ALA A 617 -20.03 22.74 -17.49
CA ALA A 617 -19.65 24.11 -17.15
C ALA A 617 -19.05 24.21 -15.73
N LEU A 618 -19.60 23.48 -14.76
CA LEU A 618 -19.05 23.41 -13.40
C LEU A 618 -17.66 22.76 -13.40
N GLU A 619 -17.45 21.67 -14.16
CA GLU A 619 -16.13 21.04 -14.26
C GLU A 619 -15.09 21.91 -15.00
N GLN A 620 -15.51 22.66 -16.03
CA GLN A 620 -14.64 23.58 -16.78
C GLN A 620 -14.21 24.80 -15.97
N ASN A 621 -15.04 25.24 -15.01
CA ASN A 621 -14.81 26.42 -14.16
C ASN A 621 -14.61 26.04 -12.68
N ARG A 622 -14.07 24.84 -12.43
CA ARG A 622 -13.87 24.28 -11.07
C ARG A 622 -12.74 24.94 -10.30
#